data_AF-A0A8T4YLH2-F1
#
_entry.id   AF-A0A8T4YLH2-F1
#
_cell.length_a   1.000
_cell.length_b   1.000
_cell.length_c   1.000
_cell.angle_alpha   90.00
_cell.angle_beta   90.00
_cell.angle_gamma   90.00
#
_symmetry.space_group_name_H-M   'P 1'
#
loop_
_entity.id
_entity.type
_entity.pdbx_description
1 polymer ?
#
loop_
_entity_poly.entity_id
_entity_poly.type
_entity_poly.pdbx_seq_one_letter_code
_entity_poly.pdbx_strand_id
1 'polypeptide(L)' 'SKKDVESLLTLIKTLGSLEYVKNAAEKYAHEADSRLSFFRNSEAKQDLRDIVRFFVNRVY' A
#
# COMPACT_ATOMS: atom_id res chain seq x y z
N SER A 1 22.84 5.35 -18.17
CA SER A 1 23.13 6.79 -18.13
C SER A 1 22.03 7.51 -17.35
N LYS A 2 22.22 8.78 -16.91
CA LYS A 2 21.15 9.57 -16.25
C LYS A 2 19.86 9.66 -17.11
N LYS A 3 20.03 9.74 -18.44
CA LYS A 3 18.93 9.77 -19.41
C LYS A 3 18.07 8.50 -19.38
N ASP A 4 18.70 7.33 -19.26
CA ASP A 4 17.98 6.05 -19.26
C ASP A 4 17.10 5.92 -18.02
N VAL A 5 17.56 6.44 -16.87
CA VAL A 5 16.78 6.46 -15.62
C VAL A 5 15.57 7.39 -15.75
N GLU A 6 15.73 8.58 -16.33
CA GLU A 6 14.61 9.51 -16.57
C GLU A 6 13.57 8.95 -17.54
N SER A 7 14.02 8.28 -18.61
CA SER A 7 13.13 7.59 -19.56
C SER A 7 12.34 6.47 -18.88
N LEU A 8 12.97 5.67 -18.02
CA LEU A 8 12.30 4.62 -17.26
C LEU A 8 11.27 5.18 -16.26
N LEU A 9 11.60 6.26 -15.55
CA LEU A 9 10.66 6.92 -14.63
C LEU A 9 9.45 7.50 -15.36
N THR A 10 9.67 8.05 -16.55
CA THR A 10 8.59 8.56 -17.41
C THR A 10 7.69 7.41 -17.85
N LEU A 11 8.26 6.31 -18.31
CA LEU A 11 7.52 5.12 -18.71
C LEU A 11 6.69 4.54 -17.55
N ILE A 12 7.28 4.41 -16.35
CA ILE A 12 6.59 3.94 -15.14
C ILE A 12 5.38 4.83 -14.81
N LYS A 13 5.51 6.16 -14.97
CA LYS A 13 4.40 7.09 -14.79
C LYS A 13 3.33 6.93 -15.87
N THR A 14 3.73 6.81 -17.14
CA THR A 14 2.79 6.69 -18.27
C THR A 14 2.01 5.38 -18.24
N LEU A 15 2.64 4.28 -17.79
CA LEU A 15 1.99 2.98 -17.67
C LEU A 15 1.03 2.87 -16.48
N GLY A 16 0.91 3.93 -15.65
CA GLY A 16 0.09 3.89 -14.45
C GLY A 16 0.57 2.86 -13.43
N SER A 17 1.82 2.39 -13.52
CA SER A 17 2.33 1.31 -12.65
C SER A 17 2.33 1.71 -11.17
N LEU A 18 2.50 3.00 -10.88
CA LEU A 18 2.38 3.54 -9.52
C LEU A 18 0.94 3.47 -9.00
N GLU A 19 -0.05 3.78 -9.84
CA GLU A 19 -1.47 3.69 -9.48
C GLU A 19 -1.91 2.23 -9.32
N TYR A 20 -1.41 1.34 -10.18
CA TYR A 20 -1.62 -0.10 -10.01
C TYR A 20 -1.07 -0.62 -8.68
N VAL A 21 0.18 -0.26 -8.34
CA VAL A 21 0.80 -0.67 -7.07
C VAL A 21 0.04 -0.07 -5.88
N LYS A 22 -0.43 1.18 -5.99
CA LYS A 22 -1.32 1.80 -4.99
C LYS A 22 -2.56 0.96 -4.75
N ASN A 23 -3.30 0.69 -5.81
CA ASN A 23 -4.58 -0.02 -5.72
C ASN A 23 -4.38 -1.44 -5.17
N ALA A 24 -3.27 -2.09 -5.52
CA ALA A 24 -2.89 -3.38 -4.95
C ALA A 24 -2.59 -3.27 -3.44
N ALA A 25 -1.82 -2.27 -3.01
CA ALA A 25 -1.53 -2.04 -1.60
C ALA A 25 -2.80 -1.75 -0.79
N GLU A 26 -3.69 -0.90 -1.29
CA GLU A 26 -4.99 -0.60 -0.68
C GLU A 26 -5.87 -1.85 -0.57
N LYS A 27 -5.92 -2.68 -1.62
CA LYS A 27 -6.64 -3.95 -1.61
C LYS A 27 -6.14 -4.88 -0.51
N TYR A 28 -4.82 -5.08 -0.39
CA TYR A 28 -4.25 -5.94 0.65
C TYR A 28 -4.48 -5.41 2.05
N ALA A 29 -4.44 -4.09 2.24
CA ALA A 29 -4.76 -3.47 3.51
C ALA A 29 -6.22 -3.70 3.91
N HIS A 30 -7.15 -3.59 2.95
CA HIS A 30 -8.56 -3.86 3.19
C HIS A 30 -8.82 -5.34 3.52
N GLU A 31 -8.14 -6.26 2.84
CA GLU A 31 -8.18 -7.70 3.16
C GLU A 31 -7.63 -7.98 4.57
N ALA A 32 -6.54 -7.34 4.97
CA ALA A 32 -5.99 -7.46 6.31
C ALA A 32 -6.97 -6.96 7.38
N ASP A 33 -7.59 -5.79 7.17
CA ASP A 33 -8.59 -5.26 8.11
C ASP A 33 -9.84 -6.15 8.20
N SER A 34 -10.27 -6.70 7.06
CA SER A 34 -11.38 -7.65 6.99
C SER A 34 -11.07 -8.92 7.78
N ARG A 35 -9.84 -9.44 7.71
CA ARG A 35 -9.40 -10.59 8.53
C ARG A 35 -9.33 -10.24 10.01
N LEU A 36 -8.94 -9.01 10.36
CA LEU A 36 -8.92 -8.53 11.74
C LEU A 36 -10.32 -8.39 12.34
N SER A 37 -11.36 -8.20 11.51
CA SER A 37 -12.74 -8.01 11.96
C SER A 37 -13.28 -9.20 12.77
N PHE A 38 -12.83 -10.42 12.49
CA PHE A 38 -13.23 -11.64 13.19
C PHE A 38 -12.68 -11.77 14.61
N PHE A 39 -11.64 -10.99 14.96
CA PHE A 39 -11.07 -11.00 16.30
C PHE A 39 -11.86 -10.06 17.23
N ARG A 40 -11.96 -10.44 18.51
CA ARG A 40 -12.51 -9.54 19.54
C ARG A 40 -11.70 -8.25 19.59
N ASN A 41 -12.36 -7.16 19.99
CA ASN A 41 -11.66 -5.90 20.19
C ASN A 41 -10.67 -6.03 21.34
N SER A 42 -9.40 -5.81 21.03
CA SER A 42 -8.26 -5.83 21.93
C SER A 42 -7.26 -4.76 21.48
N GLU A 43 -6.35 -4.41 22.37
CA GLU A 43 -5.23 -3.52 22.08
C GLU A 43 -4.39 -4.06 20.90
N ALA A 44 -4.02 -5.34 20.95
CA ALA A 44 -3.31 -6.00 19.86
C ALA A 44 -4.02 -5.93 18.49
N LYS A 45 -5.35 -5.96 18.45
CA LYS A 45 -6.11 -5.79 17.21
C LYS A 45 -5.98 -4.36 16.66
N GLN A 46 -5.95 -3.36 17.54
CA GLN A 46 -5.75 -1.96 17.12
C GLN A 46 -4.31 -1.72 16.67
N ASP A 47 -3.32 -2.26 17.39
CA ASP A 47 -1.91 -2.15 16.99
C ASP A 47 -1.68 -2.72 15.59
N LEU A 48 -2.26 -3.90 15.30
CA LEU A 48 -2.17 -4.50 13.97
C LEU A 48 -2.84 -3.63 12.89
N ARG A 49 -3.96 -2.97 13.20
CA ARG A 49 -4.62 -2.03 12.27
C ARG A 49 -3.76 -0.79 12.02
N ASP A 50 -3.15 -0.24 13.07
CA ASP A 50 -2.35 0.96 12.97
C ASP A 50 -1.06 0.69 12.19
N ILE A 51 -0.45 -0.49 12.35
CA ILE A 51 0.67 -0.93 11.52
C ILE A 51 0.27 -1.02 10.04
N VAL A 52 -0.86 -1.64 9.72
CA VAL A 52 -1.35 -1.75 8.33
C VAL A 52 -1.59 -0.37 7.73
N ARG A 53 -2.25 0.54 8.46
CA ARG A 53 -2.50 1.92 8.01
C ARG A 53 -1.21 2.70 7.81
N PHE A 54 -0.24 2.55 8.72
CA PHE A 54 1.04 3.21 8.62
C PHE A 54 1.76 2.86 7.31
N PHE A 55 1.79 1.58 6.93
CA PHE A 55 2.47 1.15 5.70
C PHE A 55 1.76 1.59 4.42
N VAL A 56 0.43 1.68 4.42
CA VAL A 56 -0.34 2.20 3.26
C VAL A 56 -0.12 3.70 3.09
N ASN A 57 -0.14 4.45 4.20
CA ASN A 57 -0.02 5.91 4.15
C ASN A 57 1.41 6.38 3.84
N ARG A 58 2.44 5.61 4.20
CA ARG A 58 3.86 5.98 3.98
C ARG A 58 4.29 6.00 2.50
N VAL A 59 3.48 5.45 1.61
CA VAL A 59 3.72 5.48 0.15
C VAL A 59 3.34 6.85 -0.45
N TYR A 60 2.72 7.75 0.33
CA TYR A 60 2.28 9.10 -0.08
C TYR A 60 2.85 10.21 0.81
#